data_AF-A0A930WHG4-F1
#
_entry.id   AF-A0A930WHG4-F1
#
_cell.length_a   1.000
_cell.length_b   1.000
_cell.length_c   1.000
_cell.angle_alpha   90.00
_cell.angle_beta   90.00
_cell.angle_gamma   90.00
#
_symmetry.space_group_name_H-M   'P 1'
#
loop_
_entity.id
_entity.type
_entity.pdbx_description
1 polymer ?
#
loop_
_entity_poly.entity_id
_entity_poly.type
_entity_poly.pdbx_seq_one_letter_code
_entity_poly.pdbx_strand_id
1 'polypeptide(L)'
;MDYQAVRKKYTLYTRGAGILTMLLIICVTFAVSDIPMRTGGILVIVAGLALAIYLINKWYLTTVAKLLHVDLDFASWEQYIETNKDAKRAVLRLDAATSEVSLAYMTGDFETAIRKAKEILSRDGLPPQYRNVLQSFLIRSVVLSQPELSREELEEMIGELTITDPTLAEKTQKMSVALYDLTIAHESNDYFETLTNEYKYPQLEIIYYKALNAAIKGDTNRAHELLSQLDGEDERLYVVRMGKEFLESK
;
A
#
# COMPACT_ATOMS: atom_id res chain seq x y z
N MET A 1 -17.26 4.89 3.99
CA MET A 1 -17.86 3.76 3.25
C MET A 1 -16.82 2.67 3.29
N ASP A 2 -17.15 1.48 3.78
CA ASP A 2 -16.17 0.39 3.87
C ASP A 2 -15.89 -0.25 2.51
N TYR A 3 -14.85 -1.08 2.45
CA TYR A 3 -14.46 -1.78 1.23
C TYR A 3 -15.60 -2.66 0.67
N GLN A 4 -16.34 -3.38 1.51
CA GLN A 4 -17.45 -4.23 1.04
C GLN A 4 -18.55 -3.44 0.34
N ALA A 5 -18.93 -2.27 0.86
CA ALA A 5 -19.91 -1.41 0.22
C ALA A 5 -19.42 -0.88 -1.13
N VAL A 6 -18.14 -0.50 -1.24
CA VAL A 6 -17.52 -0.08 -2.51
C VAL A 6 -17.54 -1.22 -3.53
N ARG A 7 -17.14 -2.43 -3.11
CA ARG A 7 -17.15 -3.63 -3.96
C ARG A 7 -18.54 -4.02 -4.44
N LYS A 8 -19.55 -3.90 -3.57
CA LYS A 8 -20.96 -4.16 -3.92
C LYS A 8 -21.44 -3.19 -4.99
N LYS A 9 -21.13 -1.89 -4.85
CA LYS A 9 -21.45 -0.87 -5.86
C LYS A 9 -20.72 -1.12 -7.18
N TYR A 10 -19.44 -1.46 -7.14
CA TYR A 10 -18.67 -1.82 -8.33
C TYR A 10 -19.30 -3.00 -9.08
N THR A 11 -19.70 -4.05 -8.37
CA THR A 11 -20.37 -5.22 -8.94
C THR A 11 -21.72 -4.85 -9.54
N LEU A 12 -22.47 -3.97 -8.86
CA LEU A 12 -23.76 -3.48 -9.35
C LEU A 12 -23.60 -2.65 -10.63
N TYR A 13 -22.67 -1.70 -10.66
CA TYR A 13 -22.44 -0.83 -11.81
C TYR A 13 -21.95 -1.60 -13.04
N THR A 14 -21.02 -2.54 -12.85
CA THR A 14 -20.51 -3.39 -13.95
C THR A 14 -21.59 -4.29 -14.53
N ARG A 15 -22.41 -4.94 -13.68
CA ARG A 15 -23.54 -5.76 -14.14
C ARG A 15 -24.62 -4.90 -14.80
N GLY A 16 -24.95 -3.76 -14.22
CA GLY A 16 -25.93 -2.82 -14.76
C GLY A 16 -25.54 -2.32 -16.15
N ALA A 17 -24.27 -1.94 -16.35
CA ALA A 17 -23.74 -1.54 -17.65
C ALA A 17 -23.89 -2.67 -18.68
N GLY A 18 -23.55 -3.92 -18.32
CA GLY A 18 -23.69 -5.07 -19.21
C GLY A 18 -25.15 -5.36 -19.61
N ILE A 19 -26.08 -5.34 -18.65
CA ILE A 19 -27.51 -5.55 -18.93
C ILE A 19 -28.06 -4.45 -19.83
N LEU A 20 -27.73 -3.18 -19.54
CA LEU A 20 -28.16 -2.04 -20.36
C LEU A 20 -27.63 -2.16 -21.80
N THR A 21 -26.37 -2.53 -21.98
CA THR A 21 -25.79 -2.76 -23.31
C THR A 21 -26.52 -3.86 -24.07
N MET A 22 -26.85 -4.98 -23.43
CA MET A 22 -27.63 -6.05 -24.06
C MET A 22 -28.99 -5.56 -24.52
N LEU A 23 -29.70 -4.77 -23.69
CA LEU A 23 -30.99 -4.19 -24.06
C LEU A 23 -30.86 -3.22 -25.25
N LEU A 24 -29.84 -2.35 -25.25
CA LEU A 24 -29.60 -1.40 -26.34
C LEU A 24 -29.29 -2.10 -27.67
N ILE A 25 -28.48 -3.17 -27.63
CA ILE A 25 -28.17 -3.98 -28.82
C ILE A 25 -29.44 -4.62 -29.38
N ILE A 26 -30.30 -5.17 -28.52
CA ILE A 26 -31.59 -5.74 -28.92
C ILE A 26 -32.46 -4.65 -29.58
N CYS A 27 -32.61 -3.49 -28.95
CA CYS A 27 -33.39 -2.38 -29.49
C CYS A 27 -32.90 -1.94 -30.88
N VAL A 28 -31.60 -1.72 -31.05
CA VAL A 28 -31.03 -1.31 -32.35
C VAL A 28 -31.22 -2.40 -33.40
N THR A 29 -31.12 -3.66 -33.02
CA THR A 29 -31.30 -4.79 -33.94
C THR A 29 -32.72 -4.88 -34.50
N PHE A 30 -33.73 -4.61 -33.68
CA PHE A 30 -35.13 -4.64 -34.08
C PHE A 30 -35.61 -3.33 -34.73
N ALA A 31 -35.11 -2.17 -34.30
CA ALA A 31 -35.59 -0.87 -34.75
C ALA A 31 -34.94 -0.39 -36.07
N VAL A 32 -33.71 -0.85 -36.37
CA VAL A 32 -32.95 -0.40 -37.55
C VAL A 32 -32.82 -1.54 -38.55
N SER A 33 -33.59 -1.47 -39.64
CA SER A 33 -33.58 -2.48 -40.71
C SER A 33 -32.36 -2.35 -41.62
N ASP A 34 -31.84 -1.12 -41.79
CA ASP A 34 -30.68 -0.84 -42.62
C ASP A 34 -29.38 -1.39 -41.99
N ILE A 35 -28.68 -2.24 -42.75
CA ILE A 35 -27.50 -2.98 -42.26
C ILE A 35 -26.34 -2.07 -41.86
N PRO A 36 -25.91 -1.07 -42.67
CA PRO A 36 -24.81 -0.20 -42.27
C PRO A 36 -25.16 0.65 -41.06
N MET A 37 -26.37 1.22 -40.99
CA MET A 37 -26.79 2.02 -39.83
C MET A 37 -26.91 1.18 -38.54
N ARG A 38 -27.43 -0.05 -38.64
CA ARG A 38 -27.49 -0.99 -37.51
C ARG A 38 -26.09 -1.35 -37.00
N THR A 39 -25.18 -1.66 -37.91
CA THR A 39 -23.78 -1.99 -37.56
C THR A 39 -23.10 -0.81 -36.88
N GLY A 40 -23.26 0.40 -37.42
CA GLY A 40 -22.74 1.63 -36.80
C GLY A 40 -23.28 1.86 -35.40
N GLY A 41 -24.60 1.69 -35.20
CA GLY A 41 -25.23 1.81 -33.88
C GLY A 41 -24.67 0.81 -32.86
N ILE A 42 -24.47 -0.45 -33.24
CA ILE A 42 -23.87 -1.47 -32.36
C ILE A 42 -22.44 -1.10 -31.99
N LEU A 43 -21.62 -0.61 -32.93
CA LEU A 43 -20.26 -0.18 -32.64
C LEU A 43 -20.22 0.97 -31.63
N VAL A 44 -21.11 1.96 -31.76
CA VAL A 44 -21.24 3.06 -30.80
C VAL A 44 -21.62 2.55 -29.41
N ILE A 45 -22.55 1.59 -29.32
CA ILE A 45 -22.94 0.98 -28.05
C ILE A 45 -21.76 0.25 -27.40
N VAL A 46 -21.00 -0.52 -28.17
CA VAL A 46 -19.81 -1.25 -27.67
C VAL A 46 -18.74 -0.27 -27.20
N ALA A 47 -18.47 0.81 -27.94
CA ALA A 47 -17.55 1.85 -27.52
C ALA A 47 -18.02 2.54 -26.23
N GLY A 48 -19.33 2.82 -26.12
CA GLY A 48 -19.94 3.37 -24.90
C GLY A 48 -19.80 2.43 -23.69
N LEU A 49 -19.99 1.12 -23.88
CA LEU A 49 -19.76 0.13 -22.83
C LEU A 49 -18.30 0.11 -22.38
N ALA A 50 -17.35 0.12 -23.32
CA ALA A 50 -15.93 0.14 -23.01
C ALA A 50 -15.56 1.38 -22.17
N LEU A 51 -16.07 2.56 -22.55
CA LEU A 51 -15.88 3.79 -21.79
C LEU A 51 -16.53 3.71 -20.40
N ALA A 52 -17.75 3.19 -20.29
CA ALA A 52 -18.43 3.04 -19.01
C ALA A 52 -17.66 2.12 -18.07
N ILE A 53 -17.18 0.96 -18.55
CA ILE A 53 -16.34 0.03 -17.78
C ILE A 53 -15.05 0.71 -17.34
N TYR A 54 -14.40 1.48 -18.23
CA TYR A 54 -13.19 2.23 -17.89
C TYR A 54 -13.44 3.22 -16.72
N LEU A 55 -14.52 4.01 -16.80
CA LEU A 55 -14.87 4.98 -15.76
C LEU A 55 -15.22 4.30 -14.43
N ILE A 56 -15.98 3.19 -14.46
CA ILE A 56 -16.33 2.40 -13.28
C ILE A 56 -15.07 1.82 -12.62
N ASN A 57 -14.13 1.27 -13.42
CA ASN A 57 -12.87 0.74 -12.92
C ASN A 57 -12.02 1.84 -12.30
N LYS A 58 -11.90 3.00 -12.96
CA LYS A 58 -11.15 4.16 -12.44
C LYS A 58 -11.72 4.63 -11.10
N TRP A 59 -13.04 4.77 -11.02
CA TRP A 59 -13.73 5.14 -9.77
C TRP A 59 -13.50 4.10 -8.66
N TYR A 60 -13.62 2.81 -8.97
CA TYR A 60 -13.41 1.73 -8.00
C TYR A 60 -11.98 1.74 -7.45
N LEU A 61 -10.97 1.75 -8.33
CA LEU A 61 -9.57 1.71 -7.93
C LEU A 61 -9.16 2.94 -7.12
N THR A 62 -9.59 4.15 -7.52
CA THR A 62 -9.31 5.38 -6.78
C THR A 62 -10.00 5.41 -5.42
N THR A 63 -11.23 4.91 -5.32
CA THR A 63 -11.96 4.83 -4.05
C THR A 63 -11.30 3.82 -3.10
N VAL A 64 -10.92 2.64 -3.61
CA VAL A 64 -10.21 1.61 -2.81
C VAL A 64 -8.85 2.14 -2.36
N ALA A 65 -8.05 2.74 -3.25
CA ALA A 65 -6.75 3.31 -2.90
C ALA A 65 -6.87 4.41 -1.83
N LYS A 66 -7.91 5.25 -1.91
CA LYS A 66 -8.18 6.25 -0.88
C LYS A 66 -8.47 5.58 0.47
N LEU A 67 -9.39 4.61 0.52
CA LEU A 67 -9.74 3.93 1.77
C LEU A 67 -8.53 3.25 2.43
N LEU A 68 -7.70 2.60 1.62
CA LEU A 68 -6.55 1.86 2.12
C LEU A 68 -5.38 2.79 2.50
N HIS A 69 -5.03 3.77 1.68
CA HIS A 69 -3.75 4.48 1.87
C HIS A 69 -3.90 5.92 2.37
N VAL A 70 -5.03 6.57 2.11
CA VAL A 70 -5.27 7.96 2.55
C VAL A 70 -6.07 7.98 3.84
N ASP A 71 -7.14 7.20 3.91
CA ASP A 71 -7.97 7.11 5.11
C ASP A 71 -7.38 6.07 6.11
N LEU A 72 -6.52 5.17 5.63
CA LEU A 72 -5.89 4.08 6.41
C LEU A 72 -6.90 3.26 7.23
N ASP A 73 -8.05 2.97 6.62
CA ASP A 73 -9.13 2.24 7.29
C ASP A 73 -8.79 0.76 7.40
N PHE A 74 -8.33 0.33 8.57
CA PHE A 74 -7.93 -1.05 8.84
C PHE A 74 -9.04 -2.07 8.56
N ALA A 75 -10.30 -1.74 8.88
CA ALA A 75 -11.41 -2.62 8.57
C ALA A 75 -11.50 -2.87 7.06
N SER A 76 -11.32 -1.83 6.24
CA SER A 76 -11.23 -1.96 4.79
C SER A 76 -9.99 -2.73 4.33
N TRP A 77 -8.83 -2.59 4.97
CA TRP A 77 -7.64 -3.41 4.69
C TRP A 77 -7.90 -4.90 4.92
N GLU A 78 -8.42 -5.25 6.08
CA GLU A 78 -8.74 -6.65 6.43
C GLU A 78 -9.78 -7.21 5.46
N GLN A 79 -10.85 -6.45 5.19
CA GLN A 79 -11.87 -6.83 4.21
C GLN A 79 -11.29 -7.00 2.79
N TYR A 80 -10.34 -6.15 2.39
CA TYR A 80 -9.66 -6.21 1.10
C TYR A 80 -8.83 -7.48 0.96
N ILE A 81 -7.99 -7.76 1.96
CA ILE A 81 -7.12 -8.95 2.00
C ILE A 81 -7.99 -10.21 1.99
N GLU A 82 -8.95 -10.31 2.92
CA GLU A 82 -9.83 -11.48 3.06
C GLU A 82 -10.63 -11.74 1.78
N THR A 83 -11.07 -10.68 1.12
CA THR A 83 -11.79 -10.78 -0.15
C THR A 83 -10.94 -11.31 -1.29
N ASN A 84 -9.67 -10.88 -1.36
CA ASN A 84 -8.84 -11.10 -2.53
C ASN A 84 -7.85 -12.27 -2.36
N LYS A 85 -7.64 -12.78 -1.15
CA LYS A 85 -6.72 -13.91 -0.87
C LYS A 85 -7.03 -15.17 -1.68
N ASP A 86 -8.31 -15.43 -1.93
CA ASP A 86 -8.82 -16.58 -2.69
C ASP A 86 -9.43 -16.17 -4.05
N ALA A 87 -9.08 -14.98 -4.54
CA ALA A 87 -9.59 -14.49 -5.82
C ALA A 87 -9.22 -15.41 -6.99
N LYS A 88 -10.15 -15.58 -7.94
CA LYS A 88 -9.90 -16.38 -9.16
C LYS A 88 -8.68 -15.90 -9.96
N ARG A 89 -8.41 -14.59 -9.94
CA ARG A 89 -7.27 -13.99 -10.66
C ARG A 89 -6.03 -14.04 -9.77
N ALA A 90 -4.94 -14.64 -10.28
CA ALA A 90 -3.67 -14.74 -9.55
C ALA A 90 -3.12 -13.38 -9.11
N VAL A 91 -3.25 -12.34 -9.95
CA VAL A 91 -2.81 -10.97 -9.62
C VAL A 91 -3.53 -10.42 -8.38
N LEU A 92 -4.83 -10.67 -8.22
CA LEU A 92 -5.57 -10.20 -7.03
C LEU A 92 -5.15 -10.94 -5.77
N ARG A 93 -4.86 -12.25 -5.86
CA ARG A 93 -4.33 -13.03 -4.74
C ARG A 93 -2.95 -12.55 -4.32
N LEU A 94 -2.10 -12.25 -5.31
CA LEU A 94 -0.77 -11.68 -5.06
C LEU A 94 -0.88 -10.31 -4.40
N ASP A 95 -1.78 -9.46 -4.90
CA ASP A 95 -2.02 -8.13 -4.34
C ASP A 95 -2.50 -8.19 -2.88
N ALA A 96 -3.40 -9.12 -2.57
CA ALA A 96 -3.83 -9.39 -1.19
C ALA A 96 -2.67 -9.85 -0.30
N ALA A 97 -1.84 -10.76 -0.79
CA ALA A 97 -0.69 -11.28 -0.05
C ALA A 97 0.39 -10.20 0.18
N THR A 98 0.64 -9.32 -0.80
CA THR A 98 1.53 -8.16 -0.61
C THR A 98 0.93 -7.13 0.33
N SER A 99 -0.38 -6.89 0.26
CA SER A 99 -1.09 -6.00 1.20
C SER A 99 -0.99 -6.53 2.64
N GLU A 100 -1.03 -7.84 2.82
CA GLU A 100 -0.87 -8.45 4.14
C GLU A 100 0.54 -8.25 4.71
N VAL A 101 1.58 -8.30 3.88
CA VAL A 101 2.95 -7.93 4.29
C VAL A 101 3.01 -6.46 4.71
N SER A 102 2.41 -5.57 3.92
CA SER A 102 2.34 -4.14 4.26
C SER A 102 1.61 -3.90 5.57
N LEU A 103 0.48 -4.57 5.80
CA LEU A 103 -0.30 -4.47 7.02
C LEU A 103 0.51 -4.93 8.24
N ALA A 104 1.16 -6.09 8.16
CA ALA A 104 2.00 -6.63 9.22
C ALA A 104 3.15 -5.66 9.57
N TYR A 105 3.79 -5.07 8.56
CA TYR A 105 4.80 -4.03 8.77
C TYR A 105 4.24 -2.81 9.51
N MET A 106 3.10 -2.27 9.06
CA MET A 106 2.50 -1.07 9.65
C MET A 106 2.09 -1.27 11.11
N THR A 107 1.66 -2.48 11.48
CA THR A 107 1.26 -2.82 12.86
C THR A 107 2.43 -3.25 13.74
N GLY A 108 3.62 -3.46 13.15
CA GLY A 108 4.83 -3.89 13.86
C GLY A 108 4.94 -5.40 14.07
N ASP A 109 4.12 -6.20 13.37
CA ASP A 109 4.33 -7.65 13.28
C ASP A 109 5.39 -7.93 12.20
N PHE A 110 6.61 -7.48 12.48
CA PHE A 110 7.73 -7.56 11.55
C PHE A 110 8.11 -9.00 11.22
N GLU A 111 7.98 -9.92 12.16
CA GLU A 111 8.22 -11.35 11.93
C GLU A 111 7.26 -11.94 10.89
N THR A 112 5.96 -11.62 10.97
CA THR A 112 5.01 -12.01 9.91
C THR A 112 5.33 -11.33 8.59
N ALA A 113 5.69 -10.04 8.60
CA ALA A 113 6.07 -9.32 7.39
C ALA A 113 7.27 -9.98 6.69
N ILE A 114 8.33 -10.30 7.43
CA ILE A 114 9.54 -10.98 6.95
C ILE A 114 9.19 -12.36 6.39
N ARG A 115 8.50 -13.19 7.17
CA ARG A 115 8.17 -14.56 6.79
C ARG A 115 7.35 -14.60 5.50
N LYS A 116 6.29 -13.78 5.42
CA LYS A 116 5.43 -13.72 4.24
C LYS A 116 6.14 -13.11 3.04
N ALA A 117 6.95 -12.07 3.23
CA ALA A 117 7.73 -11.50 2.14
C ALA A 117 8.69 -12.53 1.54
N LYS A 118 9.44 -13.27 2.37
CA LYS A 118 10.33 -14.37 1.93
C LYS A 118 9.57 -15.47 1.18
N GLU A 119 8.41 -15.88 1.69
CA GLU A 119 7.55 -16.89 1.04
C GLU A 119 7.06 -16.45 -0.35
N ILE A 120 6.72 -15.17 -0.53
CA ILE A 120 6.25 -14.66 -1.82
C ILE A 120 7.44 -14.45 -2.77
N LEU A 121 8.56 -13.94 -2.28
CA LEU A 121 9.77 -13.66 -3.06
C LEU A 121 10.44 -14.91 -3.64
N SER A 122 10.25 -16.07 -3.01
CA SER A 122 10.73 -17.37 -3.49
C SER A 122 9.91 -17.95 -4.64
N ARG A 123 8.78 -17.32 -5.03
CA ARG A 123 7.94 -17.77 -6.14
C ARG A 123 8.54 -17.38 -7.49
N ASP A 124 8.53 -18.33 -8.42
CA ASP A 124 8.92 -18.09 -9.80
C ASP A 124 7.93 -17.16 -10.52
N GLY A 125 8.45 -16.35 -11.46
CA GLY A 125 7.62 -15.49 -12.31
C GLY A 125 6.93 -14.33 -11.58
N LEU A 126 7.38 -13.97 -10.37
CA LEU A 126 6.85 -12.83 -9.62
C LEU A 126 7.06 -11.51 -10.42
N PRO A 127 5.99 -10.73 -10.70
CA PRO A 127 6.14 -9.49 -11.45
C PRO A 127 7.05 -8.48 -10.71
N PRO A 128 7.89 -7.72 -11.43
CA PRO A 128 8.90 -6.83 -10.81
C PRO A 128 8.31 -5.85 -9.80
N GLN A 129 7.15 -5.26 -10.09
CA GLN A 129 6.48 -4.32 -9.18
C GLN A 129 6.20 -4.92 -7.79
N TYR A 130 5.79 -6.19 -7.71
CA TYR A 130 5.54 -6.86 -6.43
C TYR A 130 6.84 -7.25 -5.74
N ARG A 131 7.83 -7.74 -6.52
CA ARG A 131 9.17 -8.04 -6.00
C ARG A 131 9.80 -6.82 -5.33
N ASN A 132 9.76 -5.68 -6.01
CA ASN A 132 10.33 -4.43 -5.54
C ASN A 132 9.70 -3.98 -4.20
N VAL A 133 8.37 -4.02 -4.11
CA VAL A 133 7.63 -3.66 -2.88
C VAL A 133 7.95 -4.64 -1.74
N LEU A 134 7.94 -5.95 -2.01
CA LEU A 134 8.21 -6.97 -1.00
C LEU A 134 9.64 -6.90 -0.48
N GLN A 135 10.63 -6.65 -1.34
CA GLN A 135 12.02 -6.44 -0.91
C GLN A 135 12.15 -5.19 -0.03
N SER A 136 11.47 -4.10 -0.39
CA SER A 136 11.45 -2.88 0.40
C SER A 136 10.87 -3.10 1.80
N PHE A 137 9.75 -3.81 1.92
CA PHE A 137 9.19 -4.17 3.23
C PHE A 137 10.08 -5.15 3.99
N LEU A 138 10.65 -6.16 3.32
CA LEU A 138 11.47 -7.19 3.94
C LEU A 138 12.67 -6.58 4.69
N ILE A 139 13.50 -5.81 4.00
CA ILE A 139 14.73 -5.27 4.60
C ILE A 139 14.43 -4.33 5.77
N ARG A 140 13.43 -3.46 5.63
CA ARG A 140 13.02 -2.55 6.71
C ARG A 140 12.42 -3.30 7.90
N SER A 141 11.72 -4.41 7.66
CA SER A 141 11.19 -5.25 8.74
C SER A 141 12.33 -5.93 9.49
N VAL A 142 13.35 -6.42 8.78
CA VAL A 142 14.55 -7.01 9.39
C VAL A 142 15.26 -6.00 10.29
N VAL A 143 15.50 -4.78 9.80
CA VAL A 143 16.13 -3.70 10.61
C VAL A 143 15.32 -3.40 11.87
N LEU A 144 13.99 -3.42 11.79
CA LEU A 144 13.13 -3.09 12.94
C LEU A 144 12.87 -4.26 13.90
N SER A 145 13.20 -5.51 13.53
CA SER A 145 12.99 -6.68 14.38
C SER A 145 14.26 -7.29 14.98
N GLN A 146 15.44 -6.93 14.46
CA GLN A 146 16.73 -7.51 14.85
C GLN A 146 17.66 -6.45 15.45
N PRO A 147 17.56 -6.17 16.76
CA PRO A 147 18.42 -5.17 17.43
C PRO A 147 19.91 -5.52 17.40
N GLU A 148 20.27 -6.79 17.17
CA GLU A 148 21.64 -7.28 17.05
C GLU A 148 22.24 -7.16 15.64
N LEU A 149 21.47 -6.68 14.65
CA LEU A 149 21.93 -6.54 13.27
C LEU A 149 23.17 -5.63 13.20
N SER A 150 24.24 -6.11 12.57
CA SER A 150 25.44 -5.32 12.30
C SER A 150 25.27 -4.42 11.07
N ARG A 151 26.09 -3.37 10.97
CA ARG A 151 26.08 -2.49 9.80
C ARG A 151 26.51 -3.25 8.55
N GLU A 152 27.49 -4.13 8.68
CA GLU A 152 28.00 -4.95 7.59
C GLU A 152 26.90 -5.89 7.05
N GLU A 153 26.12 -6.54 7.92
CA GLU A 153 24.98 -7.38 7.50
C GLU A 153 23.88 -6.56 6.80
N LEU A 154 23.60 -5.34 7.29
CA LEU A 154 22.67 -4.44 6.59
C LEU A 154 23.17 -4.06 5.20
N GLU A 155 24.45 -3.70 5.07
CA GLU A 155 25.05 -3.32 3.78
C GLU A 155 25.06 -4.49 2.80
N GLU A 156 25.32 -5.71 3.27
CA GLU A 156 25.20 -6.95 2.48
C GLU A 156 23.78 -7.14 1.98
N MET A 157 22.77 -7.09 2.87
CA MET A 157 21.36 -7.21 2.48
C MET A 157 20.92 -6.13 1.48
N ILE A 158 21.41 -4.89 1.62
CA ILE A 158 21.17 -3.81 0.66
C ILE A 158 21.80 -4.16 -0.71
N GLY A 159 23.02 -4.69 -0.71
CA GLY A 159 23.73 -5.10 -1.93
C GLY A 159 23.05 -6.25 -2.68
N GLU A 160 22.31 -7.10 -1.98
CA GLU A 160 21.53 -8.21 -2.57
C GLU A 160 20.16 -7.79 -3.13
N LEU A 161 19.72 -6.54 -2.91
CA LEU A 161 18.43 -6.07 -3.41
C LEU A 161 18.41 -6.10 -4.94
N THR A 162 17.31 -6.63 -5.49
CA THR A 162 17.08 -6.71 -6.94
C THR A 162 15.93 -5.80 -7.39
N ILE A 163 15.78 -4.67 -6.68
CA ILE A 163 14.75 -3.67 -6.95
C ILE A 163 15.06 -2.99 -8.28
N THR A 164 14.19 -3.20 -9.27
CA THR A 164 14.41 -2.70 -10.64
C THR A 164 14.01 -1.24 -10.83
N ASP A 165 13.17 -0.70 -9.95
CA ASP A 165 12.80 0.72 -9.96
C ASP A 165 13.90 1.52 -9.23
N PRO A 166 14.65 2.38 -9.91
CA PRO A 166 15.80 3.07 -9.32
C PRO A 166 15.40 4.04 -8.20
N THR A 167 14.22 4.67 -8.30
CA THR A 167 13.73 5.59 -7.26
C THR A 167 13.35 4.82 -6.00
N LEU A 168 12.68 3.68 -6.15
CA LEU A 168 12.35 2.81 -5.03
C LEU A 168 13.59 2.12 -4.45
N ALA A 169 14.58 1.78 -5.26
CA ALA A 169 15.84 1.20 -4.80
C ALA A 169 16.59 2.19 -3.91
N GLU A 170 16.82 3.42 -4.39
CA GLU A 170 17.47 4.49 -3.62
C GLU A 170 16.69 4.80 -2.34
N LYS A 171 15.36 4.92 -2.43
CA LYS A 171 14.50 5.14 -1.27
C LYS A 171 14.62 4.01 -0.25
N THR A 172 14.61 2.75 -0.70
CA THR A 172 14.69 1.58 0.16
C THR A 172 16.03 1.53 0.88
N GLN A 173 17.13 1.78 0.16
CA GLN A 173 18.47 1.85 0.74
C GLN A 173 18.55 2.94 1.81
N LYS A 174 18.25 4.20 1.47
CA LYS A 174 18.37 5.32 2.40
C LYS A 174 17.46 5.16 3.61
N MET A 175 16.24 4.66 3.41
CA MET A 175 15.31 4.40 4.50
C MET A 175 15.82 3.30 5.42
N SER A 176 16.35 2.19 4.89
CA SER A 176 16.86 1.09 5.73
C SER A 176 18.07 1.52 6.56
N VAL A 177 18.97 2.32 5.98
CA VAL A 177 20.09 2.92 6.72
C VAL A 177 19.59 3.89 7.79
N ALA A 178 18.66 4.79 7.46
CA ALA A 178 18.13 5.73 8.44
C ALA A 178 17.37 5.04 9.58
N LEU A 179 16.63 3.96 9.29
CA LEU A 179 16.02 3.13 10.33
C LEU A 179 17.10 2.55 11.25
N TYR A 180 18.14 1.93 10.68
CA TYR A 180 19.25 1.37 11.43
C TYR A 180 19.93 2.39 12.33
N ASP A 181 20.29 3.56 11.77
CA ASP A 181 20.96 4.62 12.49
C ASP A 181 20.13 5.06 13.71
N LEU A 182 18.82 5.28 13.51
CA LEU A 182 17.95 5.78 14.55
C LEU A 182 17.57 4.71 15.60
N THR A 183 17.38 3.45 15.20
CA THR A 183 16.82 2.41 16.09
C THR A 183 17.86 1.47 16.68
N ILE A 184 18.95 1.18 15.98
CA ILE A 184 19.99 0.24 16.42
C ILE A 184 21.25 0.99 16.86
N ALA A 185 21.78 1.86 15.99
CA ALA A 185 23.02 2.59 16.30
C ALA A 185 22.79 3.76 17.28
N HIS A 186 21.54 4.25 17.38
CA HIS A 186 21.17 5.46 18.10
C HIS A 186 21.97 6.71 17.67
N GLU A 187 22.21 6.81 16.36
CA GLU A 187 22.88 7.92 15.70
C GLU A 187 21.87 8.79 14.94
N SER A 188 22.12 10.11 14.91
CA SER A 188 21.22 11.03 14.22
C SER A 188 21.29 10.84 12.70
N ASN A 189 20.14 10.83 12.02
CA ASN A 189 20.04 10.75 10.57
C ASN A 189 18.92 11.64 10.03
N ASP A 190 19.28 12.57 9.13
CA ASP A 190 18.38 13.61 8.61
C ASP A 190 17.54 13.18 7.40
N TYR A 191 17.62 11.91 7.01
CA TYR A 191 16.88 11.39 5.86
C TYR A 191 15.38 11.73 5.94
N PHE A 192 14.76 11.55 7.11
CA PHE A 192 13.33 11.81 7.28
C PHE A 192 12.96 13.29 7.29
N GLU A 193 13.88 14.22 7.61
CA GLU A 193 13.59 15.64 7.81
C GLU A 193 12.94 16.31 6.60
N THR A 194 13.36 15.91 5.40
CA THR A 194 12.91 16.50 4.12
C THR A 194 11.78 15.71 3.46
N LEU A 195 11.40 14.55 4.02
CA LEU A 195 10.38 13.71 3.41
C LEU A 195 8.98 14.22 3.70
N THR A 196 8.13 14.03 2.70
CA THR A 196 6.68 14.19 2.77
C THR A 196 6.02 13.03 2.02
N ASN A 197 4.76 12.76 2.30
CA ASN A 197 4.00 11.74 1.58
C ASN A 197 2.52 12.09 1.54
N GLU A 198 1.81 11.61 0.53
CA GLU A 198 0.35 11.79 0.42
C GLU A 198 -0.43 10.71 1.17
N TYR A 199 0.20 9.56 1.46
CA TYR A 199 -0.41 8.47 2.20
C TYR A 199 -0.21 8.62 3.70
N LYS A 200 -1.24 8.23 4.45
CA LYS A 200 -1.34 8.43 5.90
C LYS A 200 -0.25 7.70 6.66
N TYR A 201 -0.05 6.40 6.40
CA TYR A 201 0.96 5.64 7.14
C TYR A 201 2.38 6.20 6.96
N PRO A 202 2.89 6.44 5.74
CA PRO A 202 4.20 7.06 5.58
C PRO A 202 4.33 8.44 6.25
N GLN A 203 3.26 9.24 6.33
CA GLN A 203 3.30 10.50 7.10
C GLN A 203 3.56 10.24 8.59
N LEU A 204 2.81 9.32 9.20
CA LEU A 204 2.98 8.95 10.61
C LEU A 204 4.37 8.37 10.88
N GLU A 205 4.85 7.54 9.96
CA GLU A 205 6.20 6.96 10.02
C GLU A 205 7.29 8.04 9.94
N ILE A 206 7.16 9.00 9.01
CA ILE A 206 8.07 10.14 8.90
C ILE A 206 8.05 10.97 10.19
N ILE A 207 6.87 11.26 10.75
CA ILE A 207 6.73 12.04 12.00
C ILE A 207 7.47 11.33 13.14
N TYR A 208 7.24 10.03 13.32
CA TYR A 208 7.87 9.24 14.38
C TYR A 208 9.40 9.23 14.25
N TYR A 209 9.94 8.98 13.06
CA TYR A 209 11.41 8.96 12.90
C TYR A 209 12.05 10.35 12.95
N LYS A 210 11.34 11.43 12.57
CA LYS A 210 11.78 12.80 12.88
C LYS A 210 11.86 13.04 14.40
N ALA A 211 10.85 12.57 15.14
CA ALA A 211 10.86 12.71 16.60
C ALA A 211 12.02 11.96 17.24
N LEU A 212 12.28 10.72 16.77
CA LEU A 212 13.40 9.91 17.24
C LEU A 212 14.75 10.57 16.92
N ASN A 213 14.91 11.11 15.71
CA ASN A 213 16.10 11.88 15.32
C ASN A 213 16.31 13.12 16.21
N ALA A 214 15.25 13.90 16.46
CA ALA A 214 15.30 15.06 17.35
C ALA A 214 15.70 14.66 18.78
N ALA A 215 15.15 13.55 19.30
CA ALA A 215 15.51 13.03 20.61
C ALA A 215 16.97 12.61 20.70
N ILE A 216 17.51 11.91 19.70
CA ILE A 216 18.93 11.51 19.61
C ILE A 216 19.84 12.75 19.59
N LYS A 217 19.41 13.82 18.92
CA LYS A 217 20.11 15.13 18.89
C LYS A 217 19.99 15.93 20.20
N GLY A 218 19.19 15.47 21.16
CA GLY A 218 18.93 16.16 22.43
C GLY A 218 17.86 17.25 22.38
N ASP A 219 17.15 17.42 21.26
CA ASP A 219 16.04 18.38 21.14
C ASP A 219 14.73 17.74 21.64
N THR A 220 14.58 17.73 22.96
CA THR A 220 13.43 17.10 23.63
C THR A 220 12.10 17.80 23.34
N ASN A 221 12.12 19.13 23.19
CA ASN A 221 10.94 19.92 22.88
C ASN A 221 10.42 19.58 21.48
N ARG A 222 11.32 19.52 20.49
CA ARG A 222 10.95 19.15 19.13
C ARG A 222 10.45 17.71 19.04
N ALA A 223 11.09 16.78 19.73
CA ALA A 223 10.63 15.40 19.80
C ALA A 223 9.19 15.31 20.36
N HIS A 224 8.91 16.01 21.47
CA HIS A 224 7.57 16.02 22.07
C HIS A 224 6.52 16.67 21.15
N GLU A 225 6.84 17.78 20.49
CA GLU A 225 5.96 18.43 19.52
C GLU A 225 5.59 17.46 18.38
N LEU A 226 6.58 16.76 17.82
CA LEU A 226 6.35 15.79 16.74
C LEU A 226 5.51 14.60 17.20
N LEU A 227 5.83 14.01 18.35
CA LEU A 227 5.07 12.87 18.89
C LEU A 227 3.63 13.23 19.25
N SER A 228 3.38 14.47 19.69
CA SER A 228 2.01 14.94 19.94
C SER A 228 1.13 14.95 18.67
N GLN A 229 1.72 14.96 17.47
CA GLN A 229 0.98 14.85 16.21
C GLN A 229 0.48 13.43 15.93
N LEU A 230 0.96 12.44 16.69
CA LEU A 230 0.46 11.06 16.64
C LEU A 230 -0.71 10.84 17.60
N ASP A 231 -1.06 11.82 18.44
CA ASP A 231 -2.17 11.70 19.39
C ASP A 231 -3.51 11.54 18.66
N GLY A 232 -4.33 10.61 19.14
CA GLY A 232 -5.62 10.26 18.52
C GLY A 232 -5.53 9.40 17.25
N GLU A 233 -4.33 9.06 16.77
CA GLU A 233 -4.14 8.08 15.69
C GLU A 233 -4.34 6.64 16.19
N ASP A 234 -4.50 5.69 15.27
CA ASP A 234 -4.81 4.30 15.61
C ASP A 234 -3.61 3.58 16.27
N GLU A 235 -3.75 3.22 17.55
CA GLU A 235 -2.70 2.58 18.37
C GLU A 235 -2.27 1.18 17.89
N ARG A 236 -3.01 0.57 16.94
CA ARG A 236 -2.55 -0.66 16.27
C ARG A 236 -1.29 -0.40 15.45
N LEU A 237 -1.10 0.82 14.97
CA LEU A 237 0.10 1.20 14.23
C LEU A 237 1.33 1.20 15.13
N TYR A 238 2.40 0.57 14.65
CA TYR A 238 3.67 0.47 15.35
C TYR A 238 4.18 1.84 15.80
N VAL A 239 4.28 2.79 14.87
CA VAL A 239 4.87 4.10 15.12
C VAL A 239 4.05 4.96 16.10
N VAL A 240 2.72 4.77 16.15
CA VAL A 240 1.84 5.45 17.10
C VAL A 240 2.06 4.91 18.50
N ARG A 241 2.06 3.57 18.64
CA ARG A 241 2.33 2.89 19.92
C ARG A 241 3.72 3.23 20.46
N MET A 242 4.75 3.13 19.63
CA MET A 242 6.12 3.48 20.03
C MET A 242 6.25 4.96 20.41
N GLY A 243 5.58 5.86 19.68
CA GLY A 243 5.55 7.28 20.01
C GLY A 243 4.93 7.56 21.37
N LYS A 244 3.85 6.85 21.72
CA LYS A 244 3.20 6.94 23.03
C LYS A 244 4.10 6.40 24.15
N GLU A 245 4.69 5.23 23.97
CA GLU A 245 5.66 4.66 24.92
C GLU A 245 6.86 5.61 25.14
N PHE A 246 7.31 6.30 24.09
CA PHE A 246 8.37 7.31 24.20
C PHE A 246 7.94 8.51 25.07
N LEU A 247 6.69 8.97 24.96
CA LEU A 247 6.17 10.07 25.78
C LEU A 247 5.95 9.65 27.24
N GLU A 248 5.58 8.40 27.49
CA GLU A 248 5.32 7.86 28.85
C GLU A 248 6.60 7.49 29.62
N SER A 249 7.71 7.22 28.92
CA SER A 249 8.99 6.80 29.51
C SER A 249 9.90 7.96 29.98
N LYS A 250 9.45 9.21 29.84
CA LYS A 250 10.14 10.42 30.34
C LYS A 250 9.41 11.05 31.51
#